data_AF-A0A536SHA8-F1
#
_entry.id   AF-A0A536SHA8-F1
#
_cell.length_a   1.000
_cell.length_b   1.000
_cell.length_c   1.000
_cell.angle_alpha   90.00
_cell.angle_beta   90.00
_cell.angle_gamma   90.00
#
_symmetry.space_group_name_H-M   'P 1'
#
loop_
_entity.id
_entity.type
_entity.pdbx_description
1 polymer ?
#
loop_
_entity_poly.entity_id
_entity_poly.type
_entity_poly.pdbx_seq_one_letter_code
_entity_poly.pdbx_strand_id
1 'polypeptide(L)'
;MIGALRRLGVRLALPGALRRPGVRLALLGAGAYLVFLVANLPAAWLGLALERTSGGALALGDPRGTVWSGSGVLALRSGSAYRGIVDLEWRCNPLWVLAGRLNVALSGAGREARLRAKVSLGAGKAAVNDLEANVPAAIAETALAAAAFAKPDGQLRVKADSLEWGAASVRGAATVEWTDAGLGGMQAPRLGDYQLQIAASGDRADLRLATLRGDLRLTAGGEWR
;
A
#
# COMPACT_ATOMS: atom_id res chain seq x y z
N MET A 1 -48.08 35.98 -39.67
CA MET A 1 -48.57 36.34 -38.31
C MET A 1 -48.36 35.11 -37.42
N ILE A 2 -47.45 35.22 -36.43
CA ILE A 2 -47.48 34.58 -35.09
C ILE A 2 -47.65 33.04 -35.05
N GLY A 3 -46.76 32.18 -34.54
CA GLY A 3 -45.65 32.30 -33.61
C GLY A 3 -45.49 30.95 -32.86
N ALA A 4 -44.35 30.79 -32.17
CA ALA A 4 -44.09 29.82 -31.09
C ALA A 4 -43.69 28.36 -31.44
N LEU A 5 -42.44 28.18 -31.87
CA LEU A 5 -41.67 26.95 -31.62
C LEU A 5 -41.32 26.85 -30.13
N ARG A 6 -42.18 26.17 -29.36
CA ARG A 6 -42.04 25.96 -27.91
C ARG A 6 -41.31 24.65 -27.63
N ARG A 7 -40.01 24.79 -27.30
CA ARG A 7 -39.15 23.94 -26.45
C ARG A 7 -39.55 22.45 -26.32
N LEU A 8 -38.74 21.58 -26.91
CA LEU A 8 -38.60 20.16 -26.52
C LEU A 8 -38.21 20.08 -25.04
N GLY A 9 -39.21 19.94 -24.17
CA GLY A 9 -39.01 19.47 -22.81
C GLY A 9 -38.83 17.96 -22.84
N VAL A 10 -37.58 17.49 -22.94
CA VAL A 10 -37.23 16.12 -22.55
C VAL A 10 -37.50 16.02 -21.05
N ARG A 11 -38.72 15.63 -20.69
CA ARG A 11 -39.02 15.16 -19.34
C ARG A 11 -38.28 13.84 -19.20
N LEU A 12 -37.15 13.85 -18.50
CA LEU A 12 -36.66 12.66 -17.81
C LEU A 12 -37.76 12.22 -16.86
N ALA A 13 -38.66 11.37 -17.36
CA ALA A 13 -39.60 10.63 -16.55
C ALA A 13 -38.76 9.67 -15.71
N LEU A 14 -38.40 10.10 -14.50
CA LEU A 14 -38.01 9.19 -13.43
C LEU A 14 -39.16 8.17 -13.30
N PRO A 15 -38.93 6.89 -13.63
CA PRO A 15 -40.02 5.94 -13.71
C PRO A 15 -40.68 5.81 -12.33
N GLY A 16 -42.01 5.93 -12.29
CA GLY A 16 -42.84 5.80 -11.08
C GLY A 16 -42.80 4.42 -10.39
N ALA A 17 -41.82 3.58 -10.71
CA ALA A 17 -41.58 2.28 -10.11
C ALA A 17 -41.10 2.33 -8.65
N LEU A 18 -40.62 3.49 -8.17
CA LEU A 18 -40.11 3.70 -6.81
C LEU A 18 -41.18 3.73 -5.69
N ARG A 19 -42.48 3.63 -6.03
CA ARG A 19 -43.59 3.71 -5.05
C ARG A 19 -44.10 2.36 -4.53
N ARG A 20 -43.73 1.23 -5.14
CA ARG A 20 -44.21 -0.10 -4.68
C ARG A 20 -43.35 -0.60 -3.52
N PRO A 21 -43.94 -1.04 -2.38
CA PRO A 21 -43.18 -1.55 -1.23
C PRO A 21 -42.28 -2.73 -1.61
N GLY A 22 -42.68 -3.54 -2.61
CA GLY A 22 -41.86 -4.62 -3.16
C GLY A 22 -40.57 -4.16 -3.87
N VAL A 23 -40.55 -2.98 -4.51
CA VAL A 23 -39.33 -2.43 -5.13
C VAL A 23 -38.38 -1.89 -4.07
N ARG A 24 -38.90 -1.32 -2.98
CA ARG A 24 -38.08 -0.90 -1.83
C ARG A 24 -37.47 -2.10 -1.11
N LEU A 25 -38.25 -3.16 -0.89
CA LEU A 25 -37.77 -4.43 -0.34
C LEU A 25 -36.75 -5.11 -1.27
N ALA A 26 -36.97 -5.08 -2.58
CA ALA A 26 -36.01 -5.61 -3.56
C ALA A 26 -34.71 -4.80 -3.59
N LEU A 27 -34.78 -3.46 -3.54
CA LEU A 27 -33.60 -2.60 -3.44
C LEU A 27 -32.84 -2.78 -2.12
N LEU A 28 -33.56 -2.91 -1.01
CA LEU A 28 -32.97 -3.23 0.29
C LEU A 28 -32.32 -4.62 0.29
N GLY A 29 -32.99 -5.62 -0.27
CA GLY A 29 -32.47 -6.98 -0.42
C GLY A 29 -31.25 -7.04 -1.33
N ALA A 30 -31.28 -6.34 -2.47
CA ALA A 30 -30.13 -6.23 -3.38
C ALA A 30 -28.95 -5.51 -2.71
N GLY A 31 -29.21 -4.43 -1.97
CA GLY A 31 -28.19 -3.72 -1.19
C GLY A 31 -27.57 -4.61 -0.11
N ALA A 32 -28.39 -5.31 0.67
CA ALA A 32 -27.92 -6.24 1.69
C ALA A 32 -27.12 -7.40 1.08
N TYR A 33 -27.53 -7.91 -0.08
CA TYR A 33 -26.81 -8.96 -0.82
C TYR A 33 -25.45 -8.47 -1.31
N LEU A 34 -25.36 -7.25 -1.85
CA LEU A 34 -24.08 -6.66 -2.25
C LEU A 34 -23.14 -6.47 -1.06
N VAL A 35 -23.65 -5.96 0.06
CA VAL A 35 -22.87 -5.82 1.30
C VAL A 35 -22.39 -7.19 1.78
N PHE A 36 -23.25 -8.21 1.75
CA PHE A 36 -22.87 -9.57 2.12
C PHE A 36 -21.78 -10.15 1.22
N LEU A 37 -21.87 -9.93 -0.09
CA LEU A 37 -20.89 -10.39 -1.07
C LEU A 37 -19.52 -9.72 -0.86
N VAL A 38 -19.52 -8.42 -0.61
CA VAL A 38 -18.32 -7.64 -0.30
C VAL A 38 -17.73 -8.08 1.05
N ALA A 39 -18.57 -8.31 2.06
CA ALA A 39 -18.14 -8.78 3.38
C ALA A 39 -17.54 -10.21 3.35
N ASN A 40 -17.95 -11.06 2.40
CA ASN A 40 -17.48 -12.44 2.27
C ASN A 40 -16.53 -12.64 1.07
N LEU A 41 -15.94 -11.57 0.55
CA LEU A 41 -15.11 -11.66 -0.63
C LEU A 41 -13.84 -12.51 -0.35
N PRO A 42 -13.55 -13.56 -1.13
CA PRO A 42 -12.41 -14.45 -0.89
C PRO A 42 -11.06 -13.75 -1.04
N ALA A 43 -10.06 -14.14 -0.23
CA ALA A 43 -8.70 -13.61 -0.27
C ALA A 43 -8.03 -13.70 -1.66
N ALA A 44 -8.42 -14.68 -2.50
CA ALA A 44 -7.93 -14.83 -3.86
C ALA A 44 -8.10 -13.55 -4.72
N TRP A 45 -9.17 -12.78 -4.47
CA TRP A 45 -9.38 -11.50 -5.15
C TRP A 45 -8.31 -10.46 -4.82
N LEU A 46 -7.81 -10.47 -3.58
CA LEU A 46 -6.73 -9.57 -3.17
C LEU A 46 -5.42 -9.94 -3.86
N GLY A 47 -5.13 -11.24 -4.01
CA GLY A 47 -3.96 -11.70 -4.79
C GLY A 47 -4.03 -11.31 -6.26
N LEU A 48 -5.18 -11.50 -6.90
CA LEU A 48 -5.41 -11.08 -8.29
C LEU A 48 -5.33 -9.57 -8.48
N ALA A 49 -5.89 -8.80 -7.54
CA ALA A 49 -5.80 -7.35 -7.57
C ALA A 49 -4.35 -6.89 -7.45
N LEU A 50 -3.59 -7.47 -6.51
CA LEU A 50 -2.17 -7.16 -6.29
C LEU A 50 -1.32 -7.45 -7.53
N GLU A 51 -1.52 -8.60 -8.16
CA GLU A 51 -0.80 -8.99 -9.38
C GLU A 51 -1.11 -8.04 -10.54
N ARG A 52 -2.38 -7.68 -10.72
CA ARG A 52 -2.79 -6.72 -11.77
C ARG A 52 -2.25 -5.32 -11.52
N THR A 53 -2.34 -4.81 -10.29
CA THR A 53 -1.86 -3.46 -9.96
C THR A 53 -0.36 -3.34 -10.02
N SER A 54 0.37 -4.42 -9.72
CA SER A 54 1.84 -4.46 -9.78
C SER A 54 2.39 -4.80 -11.16
N GLY A 55 1.54 -4.99 -12.17
CA GLY A 55 1.98 -5.43 -13.51
C GLY A 55 2.63 -6.83 -13.50
N GLY A 56 2.29 -7.66 -12.53
CA GLY A 56 2.86 -9.00 -12.32
C GLY A 56 4.19 -9.03 -11.57
N ALA A 57 4.70 -7.89 -11.09
CA ALA A 57 5.92 -7.85 -10.30
C ALA A 57 5.75 -8.52 -8.92
N LEU A 58 4.57 -8.40 -8.32
CA LEU A 58 4.21 -9.02 -7.05
C LEU A 58 3.10 -10.04 -7.27
N ALA A 59 3.19 -11.18 -6.61
CA ALA A 59 2.13 -12.17 -6.52
C ALA A 59 1.87 -12.52 -5.05
N LEU A 60 0.64 -12.90 -4.74
CA LEU A 60 0.28 -13.42 -3.44
C LEU A 60 0.03 -14.92 -3.57
N GLY A 61 0.96 -15.72 -3.07
CA GLY A 61 0.88 -17.18 -3.04
C GLY A 61 -0.02 -17.67 -1.91
N ASP A 62 -0.79 -18.72 -2.20
CA ASP A 62 -1.70 -19.38 -1.26
C ASP A 62 -2.53 -18.42 -0.37
N PRO A 63 -3.29 -17.47 -0.95
CA PRO A 63 -4.11 -16.56 -0.16
C PRO A 63 -5.24 -17.33 0.52
N ARG A 64 -5.25 -17.31 1.87
CA ARG A 64 -6.25 -17.95 2.73
C ARG A 64 -7.11 -16.88 3.41
N GLY A 65 -8.38 -17.20 3.62
CA GLY A 65 -9.34 -16.33 4.30
C GLY A 65 -10.10 -15.40 3.35
N THR A 66 -10.40 -14.19 3.82
CA THR A 66 -11.17 -13.18 3.08
C THR A 66 -10.29 -11.98 2.73
N VAL A 67 -10.80 -11.09 1.88
CA VAL A 67 -10.18 -9.78 1.62
C VAL A 67 -10.07 -8.93 2.90
N TRP A 68 -10.89 -9.22 3.91
CA TRP A 68 -10.85 -8.53 5.21
C TRP A 68 -9.82 -9.14 6.15
N SER A 69 -9.83 -10.45 6.31
CA SER A 69 -8.91 -11.13 7.23
C SER A 69 -8.37 -12.37 6.55
N GLY A 70 -7.07 -12.37 6.29
CA GLY A 70 -6.42 -13.46 5.58
C GLY A 70 -4.92 -13.44 5.74
N SER A 71 -4.31 -14.46 5.19
CA SER A 71 -2.85 -14.59 5.11
C SER A 71 -2.46 -15.13 3.75
N GLY A 72 -1.25 -14.83 3.31
CA GLY A 72 -0.70 -15.31 2.05
C GLY A 72 0.78 -14.98 1.95
N VAL A 73 1.50 -15.71 1.12
CA VAL A 73 2.94 -15.50 0.91
C VAL A 73 3.12 -14.41 -0.13
N LEU A 74 3.65 -13.25 0.25
CA LEU A 74 4.03 -12.23 -0.73
C LEU A 74 5.26 -12.73 -1.48
N ALA A 75 5.11 -12.96 -2.77
CA ALA A 75 6.17 -13.39 -3.65
C ALA A 75 6.49 -12.32 -4.68
N LEU A 76 7.78 -12.12 -4.94
CA LEU A 76 8.26 -11.16 -5.93
C LEU A 76 8.76 -11.93 -7.16
N ARG A 77 8.46 -11.41 -8.34
CA ARG A 77 8.90 -12.00 -9.60
C ARG A 77 10.40 -11.76 -9.77
N SER A 78 11.16 -12.85 -9.86
CA SER A 78 12.59 -12.86 -10.16
C SER A 78 12.80 -13.66 -11.46
N GLY A 79 12.89 -12.94 -12.58
CA GLY A 79 12.92 -13.56 -13.91
C GLY A 79 11.62 -14.31 -14.23
N SER A 80 11.71 -15.62 -14.45
CA SER A 80 10.58 -16.50 -14.76
C SER A 80 9.93 -17.13 -13.52
N ALA A 81 10.49 -16.96 -12.33
CA ALA A 81 10.01 -17.58 -11.10
C ALA A 81 9.54 -16.55 -10.07
N TYR A 82 8.62 -16.96 -9.20
CA TYR A 82 8.21 -16.18 -8.03
C TYR A 82 8.97 -16.67 -6.80
N ARG A 83 9.58 -15.75 -6.06
CA ARG A 83 10.26 -16.05 -4.80
C ARG A 83 9.44 -15.46 -3.65
N GLY A 84 8.97 -16.32 -2.74
CA GLY A 84 8.33 -15.90 -1.50
C GLY A 84 9.28 -15.08 -0.64
N ILE A 85 8.87 -13.88 -0.26
CA ILE A 85 9.63 -12.93 0.55
C ILE A 85 9.17 -12.95 1.99
N VAL A 86 7.86 -12.80 2.20
CA VAL A 86 7.27 -12.60 3.52
C VAL A 86 5.89 -13.24 3.57
N ASP A 87 5.60 -13.98 4.64
CA ASP A 87 4.23 -14.40 4.93
C ASP A 87 3.47 -13.18 5.42
N LEU A 88 2.58 -12.64 4.58
CA LEU A 88 1.79 -11.45 4.84
C LEU A 88 0.42 -11.86 5.41
N GLU A 89 0.11 -11.34 6.59
CA GLU A 89 -1.22 -11.38 7.18
C GLU A 89 -1.83 -9.99 7.11
N TRP A 90 -3.12 -9.92 6.73
CA TRP A 90 -3.88 -8.68 6.73
C TRP A 90 -5.17 -8.85 7.52
N ARG A 91 -5.53 -7.79 8.25
CA ARG A 91 -6.76 -7.71 9.03
C ARG A 91 -7.39 -6.34 8.88
N CYS A 92 -8.60 -6.35 8.38
CA CYS A 92 -9.44 -5.20 8.12
C CYS A 92 -10.79 -5.49 8.75
N ASN A 93 -11.35 -4.52 9.45
CA ASN A 93 -12.67 -4.72 10.04
C ASN A 93 -13.74 -4.09 9.12
N PRO A 94 -14.63 -4.91 8.51
CA PRO A 94 -15.62 -4.43 7.55
C PRO A 94 -16.65 -3.48 8.16
N LEU A 95 -16.86 -3.52 9.48
CA LEU A 95 -17.79 -2.62 10.18
C LEU A 95 -17.36 -1.15 10.09
N TRP A 96 -16.06 -0.87 10.04
CA TRP A 96 -15.59 0.50 9.90
C TRP A 96 -15.91 1.06 8.53
N VAL A 97 -15.92 0.21 7.49
CA VAL A 97 -16.25 0.63 6.11
C VAL A 97 -17.68 1.15 6.04
N LEU A 98 -18.60 0.52 6.77
CA LEU A 98 -19.98 1.02 6.95
C LEU A 98 -20.02 2.38 7.66
N ALA A 99 -19.05 2.67 8.53
CA ALA A 99 -18.87 3.97 9.19
C ALA A 99 -18.04 4.97 8.36
N GLY A 100 -17.68 4.65 7.11
CA GLY A 100 -16.88 5.51 6.23
C GLY A 100 -15.39 5.60 6.58
N ARG A 101 -14.87 4.62 7.34
CA ARG A 101 -13.45 4.51 7.71
C ARG A 101 -12.93 3.11 7.37
N LEU A 102 -11.76 2.98 6.79
CA LEU A 102 -11.16 1.69 6.48
C LEU A 102 -9.85 1.57 7.23
N ASN A 103 -9.79 0.71 8.25
CA ASN A 103 -8.56 0.41 8.99
C ASN A 103 -8.07 -0.98 8.58
N VAL A 104 -6.83 -1.04 8.12
CA VAL A 104 -6.14 -2.22 7.59
C VAL A 104 -4.86 -2.40 8.39
N ALA A 105 -4.79 -3.44 9.20
CA ALA A 105 -3.56 -3.88 9.84
C ALA A 105 -2.87 -4.91 8.95
N LEU A 106 -1.66 -4.60 8.52
CA LEU A 106 -0.77 -5.49 7.79
C LEU A 106 0.33 -5.95 8.73
N SER A 107 0.58 -7.24 8.79
CA SER A 107 1.69 -7.82 9.53
C SER A 107 2.24 -8.97 8.74
N GLY A 108 3.54 -8.97 8.45
CA GLY A 108 4.20 -10.09 7.82
C GLY A 108 5.48 -10.47 8.54
N ALA A 109 5.79 -11.75 8.50
CA ALA A 109 7.04 -12.30 8.98
C ALA A 109 7.56 -13.33 7.97
N GLY A 110 8.83 -13.25 7.63
CA GLY A 110 9.55 -14.22 6.82
C GLY A 110 10.84 -14.62 7.53
N ARG A 111 11.69 -15.41 6.86
CA ARG A 111 12.97 -15.86 7.45
C ARG A 111 13.86 -14.70 7.87
N GLU A 112 13.90 -13.64 7.07
CA GLU A 112 14.77 -12.48 7.29
C GLU A 112 14.04 -11.14 7.08
N ALA A 113 12.74 -11.18 6.80
CA ALA A 113 11.92 -10.01 6.58
C ALA A 113 10.79 -9.93 7.62
N ARG A 114 10.47 -8.73 8.10
CA ARG A 114 9.31 -8.45 8.94
C ARG A 114 8.66 -7.17 8.43
N LEU A 115 7.34 -7.19 8.32
CA LEU A 115 6.56 -6.02 7.93
C LEU A 115 5.47 -5.82 8.98
N ARG A 116 5.23 -4.57 9.37
CA ARG A 116 4.08 -4.18 10.16
C ARG A 116 3.66 -2.81 9.67
N ALA A 117 2.37 -2.61 9.42
CA ALA A 117 1.83 -1.32 9.06
C ALA A 117 0.35 -1.26 9.45
N LYS A 118 -0.14 -0.10 9.86
CA LYS A 118 -1.57 0.14 10.05
C LYS A 118 -2.00 1.26 9.12
N VAL A 119 -2.76 0.91 8.09
CA VAL A 119 -3.32 1.88 7.15
C VAL A 119 -4.74 2.23 7.58
N SER A 120 -5.06 3.51 7.68
CA SER A 120 -6.39 4.02 7.98
C SER A 120 -6.82 5.01 6.91
N LEU A 121 -7.93 4.76 6.22
CA LEU A 121 -8.51 5.67 5.22
C LEU A 121 -9.85 6.18 5.72
N GLY A 122 -10.15 7.46 5.59
CA GLY A 122 -11.43 8.03 5.99
C GLY A 122 -11.58 9.50 5.60
N ALA A 123 -12.80 9.92 5.28
CA ALA A 123 -13.14 11.32 4.97
C ALA A 123 -12.19 12.00 3.95
N GLY A 124 -11.74 11.28 2.92
CA GLY A 124 -10.84 11.79 1.89
C GLY A 124 -9.37 11.92 2.31
N LYS A 125 -8.99 11.35 3.46
CA LYS A 125 -7.61 11.25 3.94
C LYS A 125 -7.19 9.79 4.03
N ALA A 126 -5.93 9.52 3.72
CA ALA A 126 -5.29 8.26 4.02
C ALA A 126 -4.21 8.51 5.07
N ALA A 127 -4.04 7.61 6.02
CA ALA A 127 -2.96 7.67 6.98
C ALA A 127 -2.36 6.27 7.15
N VAL A 128 -1.05 6.20 7.31
CA VAL A 128 -0.30 4.99 7.61
C VAL A 128 0.43 5.26 8.91
N ASN A 129 0.14 4.45 9.91
CA ASN A 129 0.69 4.54 11.26
C ASN A 129 1.47 3.27 11.57
N ASP A 130 2.47 3.38 12.46
CA ASP A 130 3.30 2.26 12.90
C ASP A 130 3.86 1.43 11.73
N LEU A 131 4.34 2.10 10.67
CA LEU A 131 5.02 1.42 9.57
C LEU A 131 6.40 0.99 10.06
N GLU A 132 6.62 -0.30 10.18
CA GLU A 132 7.91 -0.89 10.45
C GLU A 132 8.14 -2.03 9.47
N ALA A 133 9.06 -1.83 8.53
CA ALA A 133 9.54 -2.86 7.62
C ALA A 133 11.01 -3.12 7.92
N ASN A 134 11.37 -4.37 8.16
CA ASN A 134 12.74 -4.84 8.17
C ASN A 134 12.88 -5.85 7.04
N VAL A 135 13.72 -5.57 6.07
CA VAL A 135 13.85 -6.37 4.86
C VAL A 135 15.33 -6.49 4.48
N PRO A 136 15.78 -7.67 4.01
CA PRO A 136 17.13 -7.79 3.49
C PRO A 136 17.35 -6.84 2.31
N ALA A 137 18.51 -6.19 2.27
CA ALA A 137 18.88 -5.30 1.17
C ALA A 137 18.86 -6.03 -0.18
N ALA A 138 19.09 -7.35 -0.19
CA ALA A 138 18.98 -8.22 -1.36
C ALA A 138 17.62 -8.16 -2.08
N ILE A 139 16.53 -7.76 -1.39
CA ILE A 139 15.23 -7.56 -2.05
C ILE A 139 15.28 -6.40 -3.05
N ALA A 140 16.13 -5.40 -2.79
CA ALA A 140 16.33 -4.27 -3.70
C ALA A 140 16.85 -4.74 -5.08
N GLU A 141 17.61 -5.84 -5.16
CA GLU A 141 18.06 -6.42 -6.43
C GLU A 141 16.90 -6.83 -7.32
N THR A 142 15.81 -7.31 -6.70
CA THR A 142 14.64 -7.78 -7.44
C THR A 142 13.68 -6.63 -7.74
N ALA A 143 13.67 -5.58 -6.90
CA ALA A 143 12.86 -4.38 -7.13
C ALA A 143 13.47 -3.42 -8.16
N LEU A 144 14.80 -3.30 -8.21
CA LEU A 144 15.54 -2.37 -9.05
C LEU A 144 16.61 -3.14 -9.83
N ALA A 145 16.45 -3.24 -11.15
CA ALA A 145 17.45 -3.86 -12.02
C ALA A 145 18.84 -3.20 -11.90
N ALA A 146 18.90 -1.90 -11.63
CA ALA A 146 20.14 -1.19 -11.36
C ALA A 146 20.84 -1.65 -10.06
N ALA A 147 20.07 -2.03 -9.04
CA ALA A 147 20.61 -2.53 -7.77
C ALA A 147 21.16 -3.97 -7.90
N ALA A 148 20.69 -4.75 -8.87
CA ALA A 148 21.24 -6.08 -9.15
C ALA A 148 22.73 -6.07 -9.51
N PHE A 149 23.26 -4.95 -10.04
CA PHE A 149 24.69 -4.78 -10.29
C PHE A 149 25.49 -4.54 -9.01
N ALA A 150 24.89 -3.86 -8.04
CA ALA A 150 25.54 -3.52 -6.77
C ALA A 150 25.49 -4.69 -5.76
N LYS A 151 24.48 -5.56 -5.87
CA LYS A 151 24.19 -6.65 -4.91
C LYS A 151 24.25 -6.16 -3.47
N PRO A 152 23.37 -5.19 -3.11
CA PRO A 152 23.39 -4.60 -1.78
C PRO A 152 23.11 -5.68 -0.73
N ASP A 153 24.03 -5.82 0.21
CA ASP A 153 23.93 -6.71 1.36
C ASP A 153 23.61 -5.91 2.63
N GLY A 154 23.15 -6.62 3.67
CA GLY A 154 22.75 -6.03 4.94
C GLY A 154 21.23 -5.96 5.13
N GLN A 155 20.80 -5.19 6.13
CA GLN A 155 19.40 -5.09 6.54
C GLN A 155 18.88 -3.67 6.37
N LEU A 156 17.74 -3.53 5.70
CA LEU A 156 17.03 -2.27 5.52
C LEU A 156 15.85 -2.22 6.49
N ARG A 157 15.90 -1.27 7.42
CA ARG A 157 14.82 -1.00 8.36
C ARG A 157 14.16 0.33 8.03
N VAL A 158 12.92 0.27 7.57
CA VAL A 158 12.05 1.43 7.35
C VAL A 158 11.13 1.58 8.54
N LYS A 159 11.10 2.77 9.14
CA LYS A 159 10.18 3.15 10.20
C LYS A 159 9.45 4.42 9.83
N ALA A 160 8.14 4.47 9.99
CA ALA A 160 7.39 5.71 9.96
C ALA A 160 6.30 5.68 11.03
N ASP A 161 6.31 6.69 11.90
CA ASP A 161 5.36 6.77 13.01
C ASP A 161 3.95 7.05 12.49
N SER A 162 3.85 8.07 11.63
CA SER A 162 2.61 8.53 11.02
C SER A 162 2.92 9.21 9.69
N LEU A 163 2.29 8.73 8.63
CA LEU A 163 2.25 9.34 7.30
C LEU A 163 0.80 9.60 6.94
N GLU A 164 0.41 10.85 6.78
CA GLU A 164 -0.93 11.28 6.40
C GLU A 164 -0.91 11.91 5.01
N TRP A 165 -1.77 11.41 4.13
CA TRP A 165 -2.05 11.98 2.82
C TRP A 165 -3.46 12.59 2.84
N GLY A 166 -3.52 13.91 2.68
CA GLY A 166 -4.74 14.64 2.36
C GLY A 166 -4.79 15.00 0.87
N ALA A 167 -5.89 15.62 0.44
CA ALA A 167 -6.14 15.95 -0.97
C ALA A 167 -5.05 16.81 -1.64
N ALA A 168 -4.31 17.63 -0.87
CA ALA A 168 -3.26 18.51 -1.38
C ALA A 168 -2.06 18.63 -0.42
N SER A 169 -1.90 17.68 0.50
CA SER A 169 -0.83 17.76 1.50
C SER A 169 -0.43 16.38 1.98
N VAL A 170 0.87 16.13 2.07
CA VAL A 170 1.43 14.97 2.74
C VAL A 170 2.12 15.43 4.01
N ARG A 171 1.82 14.81 5.15
CA ARG A 171 2.54 15.06 6.40
C ARG A 171 3.02 13.77 7.00
N GLY A 172 4.25 13.76 7.51
CA GLY A 172 4.76 12.62 8.23
C GLY A 172 6.27 12.58 8.26
N ALA A 173 6.79 11.64 9.02
CA ALA A 173 8.22 11.36 9.05
C ALA A 173 8.46 9.88 8.81
N ALA A 174 9.45 9.59 7.97
CA ALA A 174 9.94 8.25 7.72
C ALA A 174 11.46 8.23 7.91
N THR A 175 11.95 7.21 8.60
CA THR A 175 13.37 6.94 8.80
C THR A 175 13.70 5.61 8.15
N VAL A 176 14.66 5.61 7.24
CA VAL A 176 15.19 4.42 6.60
C VAL A 176 16.61 4.22 7.10
N GLU A 177 16.86 3.10 7.76
CA GLU A 177 18.17 2.69 8.27
C GLU A 177 18.67 1.53 7.41
N TRP A 178 19.87 1.66 6.87
CA TRP A 178 20.59 0.56 6.22
C TRP A 178 21.73 0.15 7.13
N THR A 179 21.58 -0.99 7.80
CA THR A 179 22.57 -1.55 8.71
C THR A 179 23.39 -2.59 7.98
N ASP A 180 24.69 -2.64 8.28
CA ASP A 180 25.61 -3.60 7.71
C ASP A 180 25.67 -3.55 6.17
N ALA A 181 25.67 -2.33 5.63
CA ALA A 181 25.65 -2.11 4.20
C ALA A 181 26.88 -2.76 3.54
N GLY A 182 26.65 -3.70 2.64
CA GLY A 182 27.70 -4.37 1.87
C GLY A 182 27.42 -4.32 0.38
N LEU A 183 28.45 -4.52 -0.42
CA LEU A 183 28.32 -4.73 -1.87
C LEU A 183 28.82 -6.15 -2.17
N GLY A 184 27.91 -7.12 -2.28
CA GLY A 184 28.25 -8.54 -2.45
C GLY A 184 28.90 -8.88 -3.80
N GLY A 185 28.94 -7.94 -4.75
CA GLY A 185 29.62 -8.10 -6.04
C GLY A 185 31.14 -7.96 -5.99
N MET A 186 31.68 -7.40 -4.91
CA MET A 186 33.12 -7.28 -4.66
C MET A 186 33.43 -7.87 -3.30
N GLN A 187 34.65 -8.35 -3.06
CA GLN A 187 35.14 -8.64 -1.70
C GLN A 187 35.34 -7.31 -0.93
N ALA A 188 34.34 -6.44 -0.94
CA ALA A 188 34.38 -5.11 -0.38
C ALA A 188 34.13 -5.19 1.14
N PRO A 189 34.81 -4.37 1.94
CA PRO A 189 34.49 -4.22 3.35
C PRO A 189 33.06 -3.71 3.53
N ARG A 190 32.44 -4.04 4.67
CA ARG A 190 31.16 -3.47 5.12
C ARG A 190 31.28 -1.94 5.05
N LEU A 191 30.46 -1.30 4.21
CA LEU A 191 30.45 0.15 3.97
C LEU A 191 30.03 0.91 5.25
N GLY A 192 29.18 0.28 6.07
CA GLY A 192 28.77 0.78 7.37
C GLY A 192 27.25 0.82 7.56
N ASP A 193 26.81 1.70 8.45
CA ASP A 193 25.42 1.95 8.80
C ASP A 193 25.01 3.35 8.32
N TYR A 194 23.95 3.43 7.53
CA TYR A 194 23.41 4.67 6.96
C TYR A 194 21.99 4.92 7.45
N GLN A 195 21.63 6.19 7.65
CA GLN A 195 20.29 6.59 8.04
C GLN A 195 19.80 7.73 7.15
N LEU A 196 18.65 7.54 6.53
CA LEU A 196 17.93 8.54 5.76
C LEU A 196 16.67 8.93 6.53
N GLN A 197 16.57 10.20 6.91
CA GLN A 197 15.39 10.78 7.52
C GLN A 197 14.64 11.59 6.47
N ILE A 198 13.34 11.37 6.38
CA ILE A 198 12.44 12.01 5.43
C ILE A 198 11.33 12.65 6.26
N ALA A 199 11.17 13.96 6.17
CA ALA A 199 10.11 14.70 6.84
C ALA A 199 9.26 15.42 5.79
N ALA A 200 8.03 14.95 5.59
CA ALA A 200 7.06 15.59 4.72
C ALA A 200 6.18 16.55 5.53
N SER A 201 6.02 17.78 5.03
CA SER A 201 5.14 18.79 5.60
C SER A 201 4.45 19.61 4.51
N GLY A 202 3.24 19.17 4.15
CA GLY A 202 2.42 19.85 3.13
C GLY A 202 2.85 19.45 1.73
N ASP A 203 3.41 20.41 1.00
CA ASP A 203 3.90 20.28 -0.37
C ASP A 203 5.44 20.23 -0.41
N ARG A 204 6.07 19.96 0.74
CA ARG A 204 7.52 19.90 0.88
C ARG A 204 7.92 18.63 1.59
N ALA A 205 9.00 18.02 1.13
CA ALA A 205 9.65 16.92 1.82
C ALA A 205 11.14 17.23 2.01
N ASP A 206 11.56 17.33 3.27
CA ASP A 206 12.94 17.43 3.67
C ASP A 206 13.56 16.03 3.73
N LEU A 207 14.64 15.82 2.99
CA LEU A 207 15.42 14.59 2.97
C LEU A 207 16.78 14.87 3.60
N ARG A 208 17.16 14.10 4.62
CA ARG A 208 18.45 14.18 5.30
C ARG A 208 19.08 12.79 5.37
N LEU A 209 20.14 12.59 4.60
CA LEU A 209 20.98 11.40 4.67
C LEU A 209 22.15 11.68 5.61
N ALA A 210 22.34 10.79 6.60
CA ALA A 210 23.46 10.80 7.52
C ALA A 210 24.09 9.41 7.60
N THR A 211 25.42 9.37 7.75
CA THR A 211 26.14 8.13 8.03
C THR A 211 26.26 7.94 9.53
N LEU A 212 25.77 6.82 10.06
CA LEU A 212 25.84 6.48 11.48
C LEU A 212 27.20 5.89 11.84
N ARG A 213 27.67 4.93 11.05
CA ARG A 213 28.99 4.28 11.18
C ARG A 213 29.50 3.93 9.79
N GLY A 214 30.80 3.96 9.55
CA GLY A 214 31.38 3.61 8.25
C GLY A 214 32.47 4.57 7.81
N ASP A 215 33.34 4.08 6.94
CA ASP A 215 34.50 4.84 6.44
C ASP A 215 34.09 5.93 5.43
N LEU A 216 32.88 5.81 4.87
CA LEU A 216 32.30 6.73 3.91
C LEU A 216 31.29 7.66 4.59
N ARG A 217 31.70 8.90 4.87
CA ARG A 217 30.79 9.95 5.37
C ARG A 217 29.99 10.56 4.23
N LEU A 218 28.74 10.12 4.10
CA LEU A 218 27.76 10.70 3.21
C LEU A 218 26.79 11.56 4.02
N THR A 219 26.80 12.86 3.72
CA THR A 219 25.80 13.81 4.19
C THR A 219 25.15 14.42 2.96
N ALA A 220 23.86 14.16 2.76
CA ALA A 220 23.09 14.74 1.67
C ALA A 220 21.82 15.36 2.22
N GLY A 221 21.54 16.60 1.80
CA GLY A 221 20.31 17.32 2.13
C GLY A 221 19.60 17.70 0.85
N GLY A 222 18.29 17.44 0.78
CA GLY A 222 17.45 17.83 -0.35
C GLY A 222 16.07 18.24 0.11
N GLU A 223 15.48 19.21 -0.57
CA GLU A 223 14.07 19.58 -0.41
C GLU A 223 13.37 19.18 -1.71
N TRP A 224 12.33 18.35 -1.60
CA TRP A 224 11.46 18.01 -2.72
C TRP A 224 10.15 18.79 -2.61
N ARG A 225 9.71 19.38 -3.73
CA ARG A 225 8.53 20.22 -3.86
C ARG A 225 7.76 19.82 -5.11
#